data_AF-A0A7J9GYF6-F1
#
_entry.id   AF-A0A7J9GYF6-F1
#
_cell.length_a   1.000
_cell.length_b   1.000
_cell.length_c   1.000
_cell.angle_alpha   90.00
_cell.angle_beta   90.00
_cell.angle_gamma   90.00
#
_symmetry.space_group_name_H-M   'P 1'
#
loop_
_entity.id
_entity.type
_entity.pdbx_description
1 polymer ?
#
loop_
_entity_poly.entity_id
_entity_poly.type
_entity_poly.pdbx_seq_one_letter_code
_entity_poly.pdbx_strand_id
1 'polypeptide(L)'
;MLTVSDDEFWEGVSPVEFGDLPALQDAVTVVGYPIGGDTISVTSGVVSRIEILSYVHGSTELLGLQIDAAINSGNSGGPAFNDKGNCVGIAFQSLKHEDAENIGYVIPTPVIMHFIQDYEKNGAYTGFPILGVEWQKMENPDLRLAMGMKSDQKGVRIRRIEPTAPESHLLKPSDVILSFDGVKVANDGTVPFRHGERIGFSYLVSQKYTGDTALVKVLRDSKILEFDIKLATHKRLIPAHTSAKPPSYYIIAGFVFTAVTVPYLRSEVCSHPSLSVLCVSFLELVNIAIVCNLLTNSLF
;
A
#
# COMPACT_ATOMS: atom_id res chain seq x y z
N MET A 1 3.68 14.72 -8.32
CA MET A 1 4.10 15.12 -9.67
C MET A 1 4.84 16.43 -9.56
N LEU A 2 5.88 16.60 -10.37
CA LEU A 2 6.65 17.83 -10.44
C LEU A 2 6.41 18.47 -11.80
N THR A 3 6.54 19.80 -11.85
CA THR A 3 6.58 20.56 -13.09
C THR A 3 7.67 21.62 -12.96
N VAL A 4 8.22 22.06 -14.09
CA VAL A 4 9.27 23.07 -14.18
C VAL A 4 8.73 24.23 -14.99
N SER A 5 8.81 25.44 -14.43
CA SER A 5 8.26 26.64 -15.05
C SER A 5 9.13 27.24 -16.15
N ASP A 6 10.41 26.87 -16.19
CA ASP A 6 11.35 27.34 -17.19
C ASP A 6 11.21 26.52 -18.48
N ASP A 7 10.90 27.17 -19.58
CA ASP A 7 10.68 26.52 -20.88
C ASP A 7 11.98 25.92 -21.45
N GLU A 8 13.16 26.47 -21.09
CA GLU A 8 14.46 25.94 -21.52
C GLU A 8 14.64 24.46 -21.09
N PHE A 9 14.07 24.08 -19.94
CA PHE A 9 14.10 22.71 -19.45
C PHE A 9 13.38 21.72 -20.40
N TRP A 10 12.36 22.19 -21.12
CA TRP A 10 11.53 21.36 -21.98
C TRP A 10 11.97 21.37 -23.46
N GLU A 11 12.91 22.24 -23.83
CA GLU A 11 13.37 22.34 -25.21
C GLU A 11 14.06 21.04 -25.68
N GLY A 12 13.56 20.45 -26.77
CA GLY A 12 14.16 19.27 -27.39
C GLY A 12 13.98 17.95 -26.62
N VAL A 13 13.20 17.94 -25.52
CA VAL A 13 12.93 16.71 -24.77
C VAL A 13 11.85 15.87 -25.44
N SER A 14 12.09 14.57 -25.57
CA SER A 14 11.05 13.60 -25.94
C SER A 14 10.51 12.95 -24.67
N PRO A 15 9.20 13.03 -24.40
CA PRO A 15 8.63 12.44 -23.19
C PRO A 15 8.72 10.92 -23.26
N VAL A 16 8.79 10.31 -22.08
CA VAL A 16 8.74 8.86 -21.93
C VAL A 16 7.31 8.37 -22.16
N GLU A 17 7.16 7.31 -22.95
CA GLU A 17 5.88 6.62 -23.15
C GLU A 17 5.73 5.44 -22.18
N PHE A 18 4.52 5.24 -21.65
CA PHE A 18 4.22 4.11 -20.78
C PHE A 18 3.94 2.84 -21.58
N GLY A 19 4.48 1.71 -21.11
CA GLY A 19 4.19 0.38 -21.61
C GLY A 19 3.20 -0.39 -20.76
N ASP A 20 2.81 -1.55 -21.26
CA ASP A 20 1.96 -2.50 -20.54
C ASP A 20 2.70 -3.12 -19.34
N LEU A 21 1.92 -3.77 -18.46
CA LEU A 21 2.47 -4.53 -17.34
C LEU A 21 3.31 -5.72 -17.86
N PRO A 22 4.63 -5.79 -17.57
CA PRO A 22 5.51 -6.81 -18.14
C PRO A 22 5.19 -8.22 -17.62
N ALA A 23 5.59 -9.25 -18.36
CA ALA A 23 5.54 -10.66 -17.95
C ALA A 23 6.72 -11.02 -17.03
N LEU A 24 6.63 -12.18 -16.36
CA LEU A 24 7.79 -12.75 -15.67
C LEU A 24 8.89 -13.05 -16.70
N GLN A 25 10.14 -12.81 -16.31
CA GLN A 25 11.35 -12.91 -17.16
C GLN A 25 11.50 -11.87 -18.28
N ASP A 26 10.55 -10.94 -18.45
CA ASP A 26 10.76 -9.82 -19.38
C ASP A 26 11.96 -8.99 -18.94
N ALA A 27 12.78 -8.57 -19.91
CA ALA A 27 13.93 -7.72 -19.66
C ALA A 27 13.48 -6.34 -19.16
N VAL A 28 14.21 -5.82 -18.18
CA VAL A 28 13.98 -4.50 -17.60
C VAL A 28 15.29 -3.74 -17.41
N THR A 29 15.28 -2.48 -17.81
CA THR A 29 16.42 -1.57 -17.64
C THR A 29 16.01 -0.37 -16.81
N VAL A 30 16.70 -0.12 -15.71
CA VAL A 30 16.46 1.03 -14.84
C VAL A 30 17.50 2.10 -15.08
N VAL A 31 17.03 3.33 -15.21
CA VAL A 31 17.87 4.50 -15.51
C VAL A 31 17.70 5.52 -14.40
N GLY A 32 18.82 6.01 -13.84
CA GLY A 32 18.78 6.98 -12.74
C GLY A 32 20.15 7.60 -12.45
N TYR A 33 20.26 8.30 -11.32
CA TYR A 33 21.48 8.96 -10.87
C TYR A 33 21.88 8.45 -9.48
N PRO A 34 22.95 7.66 -9.33
CA PRO A 34 23.33 7.10 -8.04
C PRO A 34 23.83 8.18 -7.08
N ILE A 35 23.70 7.94 -5.77
CA ILE A 35 24.24 8.87 -4.76
C ILE A 35 25.73 9.17 -5.00
N GLY A 36 26.08 10.45 -4.97
CA GLY A 36 27.47 10.91 -5.04
C GLY A 36 28.00 11.15 -6.46
N GLY A 37 27.18 10.93 -7.49
CA GLY A 37 27.50 11.26 -8.87
C GLY A 37 26.45 12.15 -9.53
N ASP A 38 26.86 12.84 -10.60
CA ASP A 38 26.02 13.65 -11.50
C ASP A 38 25.85 12.97 -12.88
N THR A 39 26.38 11.76 -13.03
CA THR A 39 26.32 10.97 -14.27
C THR A 39 25.21 9.93 -14.22
N ILE A 40 24.65 9.65 -15.39
CA ILE A 40 23.59 8.66 -15.56
C ILE A 40 24.12 7.24 -15.30
N SER A 41 23.34 6.45 -14.57
CA SER A 41 23.58 5.04 -14.31
C SER A 41 22.46 4.19 -14.91
N VAL A 42 22.85 3.05 -15.47
CA VAL A 42 21.94 2.09 -16.08
C VAL A 42 22.18 0.73 -15.44
N THR A 43 21.14 0.15 -14.86
CA THR A 43 21.14 -1.24 -14.38
C THR A 43 20.11 -2.04 -15.16
N SER A 44 20.41 -3.31 -15.45
CA SER A 44 19.51 -4.18 -16.22
C SER A 44 19.33 -5.51 -15.51
N GLY A 45 18.18 -6.11 -15.73
CA GLY A 45 17.77 -7.39 -15.17
C GLY A 45 16.50 -7.87 -15.85
N VAL A 46 15.73 -8.68 -15.15
CA VAL A 46 14.44 -9.19 -15.57
C VAL A 46 13.39 -8.99 -14.47
N VAL A 47 12.12 -9.11 -14.84
CA VAL A 47 11.02 -9.16 -13.88
C VAL A 47 10.98 -10.54 -13.22
N SER A 48 11.38 -10.59 -11.95
CA SER A 48 11.50 -11.83 -11.18
C SER A 48 10.20 -12.25 -10.50
N ARG A 49 9.37 -11.27 -10.11
CA ARG A 49 8.08 -11.53 -9.46
C ARG A 49 7.11 -10.37 -9.66
N ILE A 50 5.82 -10.68 -9.65
CA ILE A 50 4.76 -9.70 -9.61
C ILE A 50 3.85 -10.07 -8.45
N GLU A 51 3.75 -9.17 -7.48
CA GLU A 51 3.02 -9.45 -6.24
C GLU A 51 2.41 -8.18 -5.67
N ILE A 52 1.53 -8.38 -4.68
CA ILE A 52 1.04 -7.29 -3.85
C ILE A 52 2.05 -7.06 -2.75
N LEU A 53 2.56 -5.84 -2.66
CA LEU A 53 3.63 -5.48 -1.76
C LEU A 53 3.30 -4.21 -0.99
N SER A 54 3.76 -4.14 0.25
CA SER A 54 3.54 -2.99 1.13
C SER A 54 4.49 -1.86 0.74
N TYR A 55 3.94 -0.77 0.23
CA TYR A 55 4.72 0.42 -0.11
C TYR A 55 5.13 1.11 1.18
N VAL A 56 6.44 1.21 1.40
CA VAL A 56 7.07 1.45 2.71
C VAL A 56 6.63 2.77 3.37
N HIS A 57 6.33 3.80 2.58
CA HIS A 57 5.87 5.10 3.10
C HIS A 57 4.33 5.24 3.12
N GLY A 58 3.62 4.47 2.29
CA GLY A 58 2.15 4.55 2.14
C GLY A 58 1.38 3.60 3.05
N SER A 59 2.02 2.54 3.57
CA SER A 59 1.37 1.49 4.38
C SER A 59 0.09 0.93 3.74
N THR A 60 0.06 0.97 2.40
CA THR A 60 -0.96 0.39 1.54
C THR A 60 -0.28 -0.67 0.70
N GLU A 61 -0.97 -1.78 0.53
CA GLU A 61 -0.52 -2.92 -0.25
C GLU A 61 -1.02 -2.76 -1.68
N LEU A 62 -0.09 -2.59 -2.62
CA LEU A 62 -0.39 -2.35 -4.02
C LEU A 62 0.42 -3.32 -4.89
N LEU A 63 0.02 -3.44 -6.16
CA LEU A 63 0.78 -4.18 -7.15
C LEU A 63 2.20 -3.62 -7.24
N GLY A 64 3.19 -4.49 -7.28
CA GLY A 64 4.55 -4.10 -7.61
C GLY A 64 5.31 -5.20 -8.35
N LEU A 65 6.36 -4.77 -9.05
CA LEU A 65 7.27 -5.67 -9.74
C LEU A 65 8.52 -5.83 -8.88
N GLN A 66 8.95 -7.06 -8.68
CA GLN A 66 10.28 -7.36 -8.20
C GLN A 66 11.18 -7.62 -9.42
N ILE A 67 12.35 -7.01 -9.43
CA ILE A 67 13.36 -7.16 -10.48
C ILE A 67 14.69 -7.62 -9.89
N ASP A 68 15.51 -8.30 -10.67
CA ASP A 68 16.87 -8.69 -10.27
C ASP A 68 17.96 -7.69 -10.70
N ALA A 69 17.56 -6.48 -11.09
CA ALA A 69 18.48 -5.37 -11.30
C ALA A 69 18.81 -4.68 -9.97
N ALA A 70 20.08 -4.32 -9.78
CA ALA A 70 20.49 -3.53 -8.61
C ALA A 70 19.82 -2.15 -8.60
N ILE A 71 19.17 -1.82 -7.47
CA ILE A 71 18.59 -0.51 -7.20
C ILE A 71 19.31 0.10 -6.02
N ASN A 72 20.15 1.10 -6.29
CA ASN A 72 20.84 1.88 -5.28
C ASN A 72 20.07 3.17 -4.99
N SER A 73 20.31 3.74 -3.81
CA SER A 73 19.85 5.09 -3.49
C SER A 73 20.31 6.08 -4.57
N GLY A 74 19.39 6.95 -5.01
CA GLY A 74 19.59 7.86 -6.14
C GLY A 74 18.95 7.38 -7.45
N ASN A 75 18.92 6.07 -7.73
CA ASN A 75 18.18 5.54 -8.89
C ASN A 75 16.67 5.43 -8.62
N SER A 76 16.26 5.46 -7.35
CA SER A 76 14.84 5.51 -6.97
C SER A 76 14.18 6.80 -7.48
N GLY A 77 13.00 6.66 -8.09
CA GLY A 77 12.30 7.73 -8.79
C GLY A 77 12.58 7.76 -10.30
N GLY A 78 13.62 7.06 -10.77
CA GLY A 78 13.92 6.90 -12.19
C GLY A 78 12.99 5.90 -12.89
N PRO A 79 12.86 5.97 -14.23
CA PRO A 79 12.06 5.05 -15.02
C PRO A 79 12.71 3.66 -15.14
N ALA A 80 11.85 2.64 -15.21
CA ALA A 80 12.18 1.28 -15.63
C ALA A 80 11.61 1.03 -17.03
N PHE A 81 12.44 0.59 -17.98
CA PHE A 81 12.07 0.38 -19.38
C PHE A 81 12.04 -1.10 -19.75
N ASN A 82 11.16 -1.47 -20.68
CA ASN A 82 11.25 -2.75 -21.38
C ASN A 82 12.24 -2.67 -22.56
N ASP A 83 12.43 -3.79 -23.26
CA ASP A 83 13.28 -3.93 -24.44
C ASP A 83 12.86 -3.08 -25.66
N LYS A 84 11.62 -2.57 -25.66
CA LYS A 84 11.08 -1.67 -26.68
C LYS A 84 11.29 -0.19 -26.35
N GLY A 85 11.85 0.13 -25.20
CA GLY A 85 12.05 1.52 -24.74
C GLY A 85 10.81 2.16 -24.09
N ASN A 86 9.75 1.38 -23.81
CA ASN A 86 8.58 1.89 -23.11
C ASN A 86 8.77 1.74 -21.59
N CYS A 87 8.35 2.74 -20.83
CA CYS A 87 8.43 2.73 -19.37
C CYS A 87 7.39 1.80 -18.78
N VAL A 88 7.84 0.77 -18.08
CA VAL A 88 7.01 -0.22 -17.37
C VAL A 88 6.82 0.13 -15.88
N GLY A 89 7.47 1.20 -15.41
CA GLY A 89 7.22 1.73 -14.07
C GLY A 89 8.30 2.65 -13.53
N ILE A 90 8.20 2.96 -12.24
CA ILE A 90 9.15 3.81 -11.51
C ILE A 90 9.92 2.95 -10.50
N ALA A 91 11.25 2.97 -10.58
CA ALA A 91 12.10 2.26 -9.65
C ALA A 91 11.94 2.83 -8.23
N PHE A 92 11.85 1.95 -7.23
CA PHE A 92 11.83 2.34 -5.83
C PHE A 92 12.59 1.34 -4.97
N GLN A 93 13.29 1.87 -3.97
CA GLN A 93 14.02 1.06 -3.00
C GLN A 93 13.08 0.54 -1.90
N SER A 94 13.17 -0.75 -1.60
CA SER A 94 12.49 -1.35 -0.44
C SER A 94 13.42 -1.31 0.78
N LEU A 95 12.98 -0.68 1.88
CA LEU A 95 13.74 -0.63 3.14
C LEU A 95 13.86 -1.99 3.87
N LYS A 96 13.18 -3.03 3.38
CA LYS A 96 13.14 -4.34 4.08
C LYS A 96 14.36 -5.23 3.81
N HIS A 97 15.21 -4.85 2.86
CA HIS A 97 16.21 -5.76 2.30
C HIS A 97 17.60 -5.11 2.23
N GLU A 98 18.00 -4.35 3.26
CA GLU A 98 19.38 -3.81 3.33
C GLU A 98 20.46 -4.90 3.18
N ASP A 99 20.11 -6.16 3.52
CA ASP A 99 20.99 -7.34 3.37
C ASP A 99 20.78 -8.16 2.09
N ALA A 100 19.79 -7.85 1.23
CA ALA A 100 19.55 -8.62 0.01
C ALA A 100 20.09 -7.89 -1.22
N GLU A 101 21.25 -8.35 -1.68
CA GLU A 101 21.84 -7.91 -2.95
C GLU A 101 20.93 -8.27 -4.14
N ASN A 102 20.85 -7.39 -5.13
CA ASN A 102 20.14 -7.62 -6.41
C ASN A 102 18.62 -7.85 -6.31
N ILE A 103 17.94 -7.24 -5.34
CA ILE A 103 16.46 -7.17 -5.33
C ILE A 103 16.01 -5.72 -5.47
N GLY A 104 15.53 -5.38 -6.66
CA GLY A 104 14.89 -4.10 -6.96
C GLY A 104 13.37 -4.22 -6.94
N TYR A 105 12.69 -3.09 -6.70
CA TYR A 105 11.25 -3.02 -6.90
C TYR A 105 10.88 -1.87 -7.83
N VAL A 106 9.78 -2.05 -8.56
CA VAL A 106 9.24 -1.06 -9.51
C VAL A 106 7.76 -0.88 -9.25
N ILE A 107 7.33 0.38 -9.17
CA ILE A 107 5.93 0.81 -9.15
C ILE A 107 5.40 0.70 -10.58
N PRO A 108 4.49 -0.23 -10.90
CA PRO A 108 4.14 -0.55 -12.27
C PRO A 108 3.18 0.47 -12.87
N THR A 109 3.11 0.51 -14.20
CA THR A 109 2.25 1.45 -14.94
C THR A 109 0.78 1.47 -14.50
N PRO A 110 0.10 0.37 -14.14
CA PRO A 110 -1.28 0.46 -13.66
C PRO A 110 -1.44 1.29 -12.38
N VAL A 111 -0.45 1.26 -11.48
CA VAL A 111 -0.46 2.06 -10.24
C VAL A 111 -0.18 3.53 -10.55
N ILE A 112 0.74 3.81 -11.48
CA ILE A 112 1.06 5.17 -11.93
C ILE A 112 -0.15 5.80 -12.62
N MET A 113 -0.78 5.07 -13.55
CA MET A 113 -1.96 5.54 -14.29
C MET A 113 -3.15 5.77 -13.35
N HIS A 114 -3.36 4.90 -12.36
CA HIS A 114 -4.36 5.13 -11.33
C HIS A 114 -4.14 6.47 -10.62
N PHE A 115 -2.92 6.73 -10.15
CA PHE A 115 -2.56 7.97 -9.47
C PHE A 115 -2.74 9.22 -10.36
N ILE A 116 -2.31 9.16 -11.63
CA ILE A 116 -2.46 10.27 -12.58
C ILE A 116 -3.96 10.58 -12.79
N GLN A 117 -4.75 9.56 -13.08
CA GLN A 117 -6.19 9.70 -13.34
C GLN A 117 -6.96 10.17 -12.10
N ASP A 118 -6.57 9.71 -10.90
CA ASP A 118 -7.11 10.20 -9.63
C ASP A 118 -6.89 11.71 -9.48
N TYR A 119 -5.65 12.16 -9.72
CA TYR A 119 -5.31 13.56 -9.62
C TYR A 119 -6.00 14.42 -10.69
N GLU A 120 -6.04 13.97 -11.95
CA GLU A 120 -6.71 14.68 -13.04
C GLU A 120 -8.21 14.87 -12.76
N LYS A 121 -8.87 13.85 -12.22
CA LYS A 121 -10.30 13.89 -11.93
C LYS A 121 -10.64 14.78 -10.73
N ASN A 122 -9.81 14.73 -9.69
CA ASN A 122 -10.15 15.32 -8.39
C ASN A 122 -9.38 16.61 -8.07
N GLY A 123 -8.35 16.96 -8.84
CA GLY A 123 -7.42 18.05 -8.57
C GLY A 123 -6.52 17.81 -7.34
N ALA A 124 -6.62 16.63 -6.73
CA ALA A 124 -5.88 16.21 -5.54
C ALA A 124 -5.83 14.68 -5.49
N TYR A 125 -4.81 14.14 -4.81
CA TYR A 125 -4.71 12.72 -4.55
C TYR A 125 -5.73 12.28 -3.49
N THR A 126 -6.61 11.35 -3.85
CA THR A 126 -7.65 10.79 -2.96
C THR A 126 -7.27 9.44 -2.37
N GLY A 127 -6.26 8.78 -2.92
CA GLY A 127 -5.71 7.55 -2.38
C GLY A 127 -6.32 6.28 -2.94
N PHE A 128 -5.67 5.16 -2.62
CA PHE A 128 -6.13 3.82 -2.97
C PHE A 128 -7.13 3.31 -1.94
N PRO A 129 -8.31 2.86 -2.37
CA PRO A 129 -9.29 2.28 -1.46
C PRO A 129 -8.83 0.92 -0.93
N ILE A 130 -9.39 0.55 0.23
CA ILE A 130 -9.27 -0.80 0.78
C ILE A 130 -10.65 -1.36 1.14
N LEU A 131 -10.70 -2.68 1.30
CA LEU A 131 -11.75 -3.35 2.08
C LEU A 131 -11.13 -3.59 3.46
N GLY A 132 -11.52 -2.77 4.44
CA GLY A 132 -11.08 -2.75 5.84
C GLY A 132 -11.51 -4.00 6.62
N VAL A 133 -11.14 -5.16 6.12
CA VAL A 133 -11.40 -6.46 6.74
C VAL A 133 -10.09 -7.21 6.93
N GLU A 134 -9.89 -7.75 8.12
CA GLU A 134 -8.93 -8.82 8.33
C GLU A 134 -9.61 -10.15 8.06
N TRP A 135 -8.93 -11.02 7.35
CA TRP A 135 -9.48 -12.30 6.95
C TRP A 135 -8.58 -13.48 7.32
N GLN A 136 -9.11 -14.68 7.15
CA GLN A 136 -8.45 -15.95 7.39
C GLN A 136 -8.70 -16.88 6.20
N LYS A 137 -7.66 -17.62 5.81
CA LYS A 137 -7.73 -18.67 4.80
C LYS A 137 -8.69 -19.79 5.22
N MET A 138 -9.37 -20.38 4.24
CA MET A 138 -10.33 -21.47 4.42
C MET A 138 -9.84 -22.78 3.80
N GLU A 139 -8.54 -23.07 3.87
CA GLU A 139 -7.92 -24.28 3.30
C GLU A 139 -8.33 -25.56 4.03
N ASN A 140 -8.57 -25.47 5.35
CA ASN A 140 -9.02 -26.60 6.16
C ASN A 140 -10.48 -26.98 5.80
N PRO A 141 -10.75 -28.26 5.43
CA PRO A 141 -12.09 -28.70 5.03
C PRO A 141 -13.11 -28.70 6.17
N ASP A 142 -12.71 -29.03 7.40
CA ASP A 142 -13.61 -29.06 8.57
C ASP A 142 -14.08 -27.65 8.92
N LEU A 143 -13.20 -26.66 8.80
CA LEU A 143 -13.55 -25.24 8.95
C LEU A 143 -14.59 -24.80 7.91
N ARG A 144 -14.44 -25.22 6.64
CA ARG A 144 -15.44 -24.94 5.60
C ARG A 144 -16.78 -25.59 5.90
N LEU A 145 -16.76 -26.86 6.33
CA LEU A 145 -17.96 -27.61 6.70
C LEU A 145 -18.68 -26.95 7.89
N ALA A 146 -17.94 -26.57 8.93
CA ALA A 146 -18.48 -25.89 10.11
C ALA A 146 -19.11 -24.54 9.79
N MET A 147 -18.61 -23.86 8.75
CA MET A 147 -19.17 -22.60 8.23
C MET A 147 -20.33 -22.79 7.25
N GLY A 148 -20.76 -24.04 7.00
CA GLY A 148 -21.86 -24.36 6.09
C GLY A 148 -21.52 -24.18 4.60
N MET A 149 -20.24 -24.19 4.24
CA MET A 149 -19.83 -24.08 2.84
C MET A 149 -20.09 -25.39 2.09
N LYS A 150 -20.65 -25.29 0.89
CA LYS A 150 -20.75 -26.41 -0.06
C LYS A 150 -19.37 -26.80 -0.58
N SER A 151 -19.25 -28.03 -1.07
CA SER A 151 -17.97 -28.59 -1.57
C SER A 151 -17.31 -27.78 -2.70
N ASP A 152 -18.12 -27.09 -3.52
CA ASP A 152 -17.69 -26.25 -4.63
C ASP A 152 -17.38 -24.79 -4.25
N GLN A 153 -17.78 -24.38 -3.03
CA GLN A 153 -17.58 -23.02 -2.55
C GLN A 153 -16.15 -22.82 -2.02
N LYS A 154 -15.60 -21.65 -2.31
CA LYS A 154 -14.29 -21.19 -1.84
C LYS A 154 -14.40 -19.73 -1.41
N GLY A 155 -13.51 -19.30 -0.54
CA GLY A 155 -13.49 -17.93 -0.06
C GLY A 155 -12.61 -17.72 1.17
N VAL A 156 -12.68 -16.53 1.75
CA VAL A 156 -11.93 -16.18 2.96
C VAL A 156 -12.89 -15.75 4.07
N ARG A 157 -12.60 -16.15 5.32
CA ARG A 157 -13.44 -15.81 6.48
C ARG A 157 -13.01 -14.47 7.08
N ILE A 158 -13.95 -13.56 7.27
CA ILE A 158 -13.71 -12.29 7.98
C ILE A 158 -13.45 -12.57 9.46
N ARG A 159 -12.31 -12.12 9.97
CA ARG A 159 -11.96 -12.15 11.41
C ARG A 159 -12.38 -10.86 12.11
N ARG A 160 -12.07 -9.72 11.49
CA ARG A 160 -12.30 -8.38 12.05
C ARG A 160 -12.64 -7.42 10.92
N ILE A 161 -13.44 -6.41 11.24
CA ILE A 161 -13.78 -5.32 10.34
C ILE A 161 -13.37 -4.04 11.03
N GLU A 162 -12.75 -3.13 10.28
CA GLU A 162 -12.36 -1.81 10.77
C GLU A 162 -13.62 -1.02 11.14
N PRO A 163 -13.76 -0.55 12.40
CA PRO A 163 -14.99 0.12 12.84
C PRO A 163 -15.31 1.43 12.11
N THR A 164 -14.29 2.05 11.51
CA THR A 164 -14.44 3.31 10.76
C THR A 164 -14.73 3.09 9.28
N ALA A 165 -14.72 1.84 8.80
CA ALA A 165 -14.95 1.50 7.40
C ALA A 165 -16.45 1.33 7.10
N PRO A 166 -16.96 1.77 5.93
CA PRO A 166 -18.38 1.67 5.58
C PRO A 166 -18.97 0.26 5.68
N GLU A 167 -18.18 -0.76 5.36
CA GLU A 167 -18.56 -2.17 5.41
C GLU A 167 -18.83 -2.69 6.82
N SER A 168 -18.42 -1.99 7.88
CA SER A 168 -18.68 -2.39 9.27
C SER A 168 -20.17 -2.49 9.60
N HIS A 169 -21.04 -1.81 8.84
CA HIS A 169 -22.49 -1.87 8.99
C HIS A 169 -23.15 -2.96 8.13
N LEU A 170 -22.42 -3.55 7.18
CA LEU A 170 -22.94 -4.49 6.18
C LEU A 170 -22.40 -5.90 6.39
N LEU A 171 -21.08 -6.00 6.52
CA LEU A 171 -20.34 -7.23 6.77
C LEU A 171 -20.31 -7.55 8.26
N LYS A 172 -20.07 -8.82 8.60
CA LYS A 172 -19.93 -9.29 9.97
C LYS A 172 -18.71 -10.19 10.12
N PRO A 173 -18.09 -10.22 11.31
CA PRO A 173 -17.14 -11.28 11.63
C PRO A 173 -17.75 -12.65 11.35
N SER A 174 -16.92 -13.56 10.85
CA SER A 174 -17.28 -14.91 10.37
C SER A 174 -18.06 -15.00 9.06
N ASP A 175 -18.41 -13.89 8.39
CA ASP A 175 -18.79 -13.97 6.98
C ASP A 175 -17.67 -14.60 6.15
N VAL A 176 -18.03 -15.41 5.15
CA VAL A 176 -17.06 -15.93 4.17
C VAL A 176 -17.22 -15.16 2.86
N ILE A 177 -16.23 -14.36 2.48
CA ILE A 177 -16.21 -13.64 1.20
C ILE A 177 -15.99 -14.65 0.08
N LEU A 178 -16.97 -14.80 -0.80
CA LEU A 178 -16.97 -15.74 -1.91
C LEU A 178 -16.51 -15.09 -3.22
N SER A 179 -16.89 -13.83 -3.45
CA SER A 179 -16.48 -13.07 -4.64
C SER A 179 -16.47 -11.58 -4.41
N PHE A 180 -15.64 -10.88 -5.18
CA PHE A 180 -15.56 -9.43 -5.26
C PHE A 180 -15.79 -9.01 -6.72
N ASP A 181 -16.81 -8.19 -6.98
CA ASP A 181 -17.28 -7.83 -8.33
C ASP A 181 -17.47 -9.04 -9.27
N GLY A 182 -18.04 -10.12 -8.73
CA GLY A 182 -18.25 -11.37 -9.47
C GLY A 182 -16.99 -12.23 -9.65
N VAL A 183 -15.80 -11.73 -9.33
CA VAL A 183 -14.56 -12.52 -9.37
C VAL A 183 -14.46 -13.41 -8.13
N LYS A 184 -14.42 -14.74 -8.34
CA LYS A 184 -14.39 -15.73 -7.26
C LYS A 184 -13.06 -15.68 -6.49
N VAL A 185 -13.16 -15.59 -5.17
CA VAL A 185 -12.01 -15.62 -4.24
C VAL A 185 -11.75 -17.07 -3.82
N ALA A 186 -10.49 -17.50 -3.90
CA ALA A 186 -10.09 -18.83 -3.45
C ALA A 186 -9.84 -18.89 -1.93
N ASN A 187 -9.68 -20.11 -1.41
CA ASN A 187 -9.48 -20.36 0.02
C ASN A 187 -8.20 -19.74 0.60
N ASP A 188 -7.24 -19.44 -0.25
CA ASP A 188 -5.98 -18.79 0.09
C ASP A 188 -6.04 -17.25 -0.04
N GLY A 189 -7.18 -16.68 -0.45
CA GLY A 189 -7.37 -15.25 -0.69
C GLY A 189 -6.94 -14.77 -2.07
N THR A 190 -6.63 -15.68 -3.00
CA THR A 190 -6.22 -15.30 -4.36
C THR A 190 -7.40 -15.26 -5.33
N VAL A 191 -7.24 -14.47 -6.40
CA VAL A 191 -8.13 -14.37 -7.57
C VAL A 191 -7.34 -14.64 -8.86
N PRO A 192 -8.00 -15.03 -9.96
CA PRO A 192 -7.33 -15.11 -11.26
C PRO A 192 -6.73 -13.76 -11.65
N PHE A 193 -5.51 -13.77 -12.19
CA PHE A 193 -4.82 -12.56 -12.61
C PHE A 193 -4.66 -12.49 -14.14
N ARG A 194 -3.69 -13.23 -14.71
CA ARG A 194 -3.42 -13.32 -16.16
C ARG A 194 -2.68 -14.61 -16.48
N HIS A 195 -2.83 -15.16 -17.68
CA HIS A 195 -2.03 -16.30 -18.18
C HIS A 195 -1.78 -17.46 -17.18
N GLY A 196 -2.77 -17.81 -16.35
CA GLY A 196 -2.66 -18.86 -15.34
C GLY A 196 -2.09 -18.41 -13.98
N GLU A 197 -1.64 -17.17 -13.86
CA GLU A 197 -1.21 -16.54 -12.61
C GLU A 197 -2.41 -16.19 -11.70
N ARG A 198 -2.13 -16.12 -10.40
CA ARG A 198 -3.09 -15.73 -9.36
C ARG A 198 -2.49 -14.62 -8.52
N ILE A 199 -3.32 -13.71 -8.03
CA ILE A 199 -2.91 -12.58 -7.19
C ILE A 199 -3.85 -12.42 -6.00
N GLY A 200 -3.41 -11.78 -4.92
CA GLY A 200 -4.29 -11.47 -3.78
C GLY A 200 -5.50 -10.64 -4.21
N PHE A 201 -6.69 -10.93 -3.67
CA PHE A 201 -7.92 -10.24 -4.07
C PHE A 201 -7.89 -8.73 -3.78
N SER A 202 -7.00 -8.26 -2.89
CA SER A 202 -6.73 -6.84 -2.65
C SER A 202 -6.28 -6.09 -3.91
N TYR A 203 -5.72 -6.79 -4.90
CA TYR A 203 -5.48 -6.24 -6.23
C TYR A 203 -6.75 -5.63 -6.84
N LEU A 204 -7.87 -6.37 -6.84
CA LEU A 204 -9.14 -5.91 -7.41
C LEU A 204 -9.68 -4.68 -6.69
N VAL A 205 -9.47 -4.61 -5.37
CA VAL A 205 -9.87 -3.46 -4.55
C VAL A 205 -9.02 -2.25 -4.90
N SER A 206 -7.69 -2.41 -4.93
CA SER A 206 -6.75 -1.31 -5.18
C SER A 206 -6.79 -0.76 -6.61
N GLN A 207 -7.36 -1.50 -7.58
CA GLN A 207 -7.60 -0.97 -8.92
C GLN A 207 -8.75 0.04 -8.99
N LYS A 208 -9.63 0.08 -7.99
CA LYS A 208 -10.75 1.03 -7.92
C LYS A 208 -10.32 2.38 -7.35
N TYR A 209 -11.16 3.38 -7.48
CA TYR A 209 -10.97 4.70 -6.88
C TYR A 209 -11.73 4.83 -5.56
N THR A 210 -11.23 5.73 -4.70
CA THR A 210 -11.92 6.07 -3.46
C THR A 210 -13.31 6.62 -3.76
N GLY A 211 -14.32 6.04 -3.12
CA GLY A 211 -15.73 6.37 -3.33
C GLY A 211 -16.44 5.50 -4.36
N ASP A 212 -15.74 4.65 -5.11
CA ASP A 212 -16.35 3.62 -5.95
C ASP A 212 -17.09 2.59 -5.09
N THR A 213 -18.07 1.93 -5.69
CA THR A 213 -18.80 0.81 -5.07
C THR A 213 -18.31 -0.52 -5.63
N ALA A 214 -18.24 -1.55 -4.78
CA ALA A 214 -17.94 -2.91 -5.18
C ALA A 214 -18.99 -3.91 -4.66
N LEU A 215 -19.33 -4.88 -5.49
CA LEU A 215 -20.27 -5.94 -5.13
C LEU A 215 -19.53 -7.05 -4.40
N VAL A 216 -19.77 -7.19 -3.10
CA VAL A 216 -19.17 -8.22 -2.26
C VAL A 216 -20.20 -9.30 -1.94
N LYS A 217 -19.91 -10.52 -2.38
CA LYS A 217 -20.74 -11.70 -2.12
C LYS A 217 -20.18 -12.47 -0.94
N VAL A 218 -21.01 -12.72 0.07
CA VAL A 218 -20.62 -13.45 1.27
C VAL A 218 -21.54 -14.62 1.57
N LEU A 219 -21.01 -15.62 2.26
CA LEU A 219 -21.79 -16.64 2.96
C LEU A 219 -21.95 -16.22 4.42
N ARG A 220 -23.19 -16.10 4.89
CA ARG A 220 -23.55 -15.83 6.29
C ARG A 220 -24.65 -16.80 6.71
N ASP A 221 -24.44 -17.56 7.78
CA ASP A 221 -25.39 -18.55 8.28
C ASP A 221 -25.88 -19.51 7.18
N SER A 222 -24.94 -20.00 6.35
CA SER A 222 -25.21 -20.85 5.17
C SER A 222 -26.06 -20.22 4.06
N LYS A 223 -26.34 -18.92 4.11
CA LYS A 223 -27.07 -18.15 3.09
C LYS A 223 -26.12 -17.22 2.34
N ILE A 224 -26.31 -17.11 1.04
CA ILE A 224 -25.56 -16.18 0.20
C ILE A 224 -26.22 -14.81 0.30
N LEU A 225 -25.42 -13.80 0.62
CA LEU A 225 -25.79 -12.38 0.64
C LEU A 225 -24.87 -11.61 -0.29
N GLU A 226 -25.37 -10.52 -0.85
CA GLU A 226 -24.62 -9.61 -1.71
C GLU A 226 -24.79 -8.19 -1.19
N PHE A 227 -23.69 -7.45 -1.14
CA PHE A 227 -23.67 -6.08 -0.65
C PHE A 227 -22.90 -5.18 -1.61
N ASP A 228 -23.50 -4.04 -1.94
CA ASP A 228 -22.83 -2.94 -2.61
C ASP A 228 -22.09 -2.09 -1.56
N ILE A 229 -20.77 -2.22 -1.53
CA ILE A 229 -19.91 -1.58 -0.54
C ILE A 229 -19.18 -0.40 -1.18
N LYS A 230 -19.42 0.80 -0.64
CA LYS A 230 -18.65 1.99 -1.01
C LYS A 230 -17.25 1.91 -0.38
N LEU A 231 -16.22 1.94 -1.21
CA LEU A 231 -14.85 1.78 -0.77
C LEU A 231 -14.24 3.12 -0.33
N ALA A 232 -13.37 3.06 0.68
CA ALA A 232 -12.68 4.21 1.25
C ALA A 232 -11.21 3.89 1.54
N THR A 233 -10.41 4.93 1.78
CA THR A 233 -9.02 4.77 2.21
C THR A 233 -8.92 4.29 3.66
N HIS A 234 -7.82 3.60 3.97
CA HIS A 234 -7.57 3.10 5.31
C HIS A 234 -7.25 4.23 6.29
N LYS A 235 -8.02 4.34 7.38
CA LYS A 235 -7.73 5.26 8.49
C LYS A 235 -7.17 4.50 9.69
N ARG A 236 -5.84 4.47 9.78
CA ARG A 236 -5.14 3.86 10.93
C ARG A 236 -5.23 4.77 12.16
N LEU A 237 -5.43 4.17 13.33
CA LEU A 237 -5.40 4.88 14.62
C LEU A 237 -4.04 5.56 14.88
N ILE A 238 -2.95 4.89 14.52
CA ILE A 238 -1.59 5.48 14.46
C ILE A 238 -1.25 5.68 12.98
N PRO A 239 -1.29 6.92 12.47
CA PRO A 239 -0.99 7.20 11.07
C PRO A 239 0.42 6.77 10.69
N ALA A 240 0.55 6.13 9.52
CA ALA A 240 1.84 5.72 8.98
C ALA A 240 2.69 6.90 8.47
N HIS A 241 2.04 7.99 8.12
CA HIS A 241 2.63 9.24 7.67
C HIS A 241 1.79 10.40 8.16
N THR A 242 2.42 11.55 8.36
CA THR A 242 1.72 12.82 8.49
C THR A 242 1.52 13.39 7.09
N SER A 243 0.34 13.96 6.80
CA SER A 243 0.20 14.87 5.65
C SER A 243 1.28 15.97 5.74
N ALA A 244 1.53 16.74 4.68
CA ALA A 244 2.50 17.84 4.64
C ALA A 244 2.27 19.01 5.64
N LYS A 245 1.50 18.77 6.70
CA LYS A 245 1.26 19.64 7.85
C LYS A 245 2.26 19.29 8.97
N PRO A 246 2.73 20.28 9.74
CA PRO A 246 3.54 20.01 10.91
C PRO A 246 2.77 19.14 11.92
N PRO A 247 3.45 18.29 12.71
CA PRO A 247 2.80 17.50 13.75
C PRO A 247 2.13 18.43 14.76
N SER A 248 0.90 18.11 15.14
CA SER A 248 0.15 18.89 16.12
C SER A 248 0.66 18.61 17.53
N TYR A 249 0.80 19.67 18.33
CA TYR A 249 1.16 19.57 19.75
C TYR A 249 0.44 20.62 20.59
N TYR A 250 0.34 20.37 21.89
CA TYR A 250 -0.26 21.28 22.87
C TYR A 250 0.56 21.25 24.16
N ILE A 251 0.82 22.42 24.78
CA ILE A 251 1.65 22.52 25.98
C ILE A 251 0.84 23.14 27.12
N ILE A 252 0.82 22.48 28.28
CA ILE A 252 0.24 23.02 29.51
C ILE A 252 1.11 22.63 30.71
N ALA A 253 1.48 23.62 31.54
CA ALA A 253 2.29 23.42 32.74
C ALA A 253 3.58 22.59 32.52
N GLY A 254 4.25 22.76 31.37
CA GLY A 254 5.46 22.01 31.02
C GLY A 254 5.23 20.60 30.45
N PHE A 255 3.98 20.14 30.39
CA PHE A 255 3.60 18.91 29.71
C PHE A 255 3.32 19.17 28.23
N VAL A 256 3.94 18.38 27.36
CA VAL A 256 3.78 18.44 25.90
C VAL A 256 2.95 17.24 25.44
N PHE A 257 1.78 17.53 24.88
CA PHE A 257 0.86 16.55 24.30
C PHE A 257 1.03 16.55 22.78
N THR A 258 1.20 15.38 22.18
CA THR A 258 1.23 15.22 20.72
C THR A 258 0.57 13.91 20.28
N ALA A 259 0.07 13.87 19.05
CA ALA A 259 -0.52 12.66 18.49
C ALA A 259 0.58 11.65 18.10
N VAL A 260 0.38 10.38 18.47
CA VAL A 260 1.29 9.30 18.12
C VAL A 260 1.15 8.97 16.64
N THR A 261 2.28 9.00 15.93
CA THR A 261 2.40 8.62 14.52
C THR A 261 3.61 7.71 14.33
N VAL A 262 3.69 6.97 13.24
CA VAL A 262 4.89 6.16 12.94
C VAL A 262 6.16 7.02 12.84
N PRO A 263 6.16 8.21 12.20
CA PRO A 263 7.30 9.12 12.24
C PRO A 263 7.70 9.54 13.65
N TYR A 264 6.73 9.85 14.53
CA TYR A 264 6.99 10.16 15.94
C TYR A 264 7.63 8.98 16.69
N LEU A 265 7.11 7.77 16.52
CA LEU A 265 7.69 6.58 17.15
C LEU A 265 9.14 6.34 16.68
N ARG A 266 9.42 6.54 15.38
CA ARG A 266 10.79 6.43 14.85
C ARG A 266 11.71 7.50 15.42
N SER A 267 11.26 8.74 15.54
CA SER A 267 12.10 9.81 16.08
C SER A 267 12.50 9.56 17.53
N GLU A 268 11.59 9.08 18.37
CA GLU A 268 11.85 8.80 19.79
C GLU A 268 12.79 7.58 19.98
N VAL A 269 12.55 6.48 19.25
CA VAL A 269 13.32 5.24 19.39
C VAL A 269 14.74 5.38 18.84
N CYS A 270 14.92 6.11 17.73
CA CYS A 270 16.25 6.31 17.13
C CYS A 270 17.12 7.34 17.88
N SER A 271 16.53 8.26 18.65
CA SER A 271 17.30 9.29 19.36
C SER A 271 17.77 8.83 20.75
N HIS A 272 17.03 7.95 21.44
CA HIS A 272 17.42 7.46 22.76
C HIS A 272 17.09 5.96 22.98
N PRO A 273 18.08 5.05 22.79
CA PRO A 273 17.89 3.60 23.00
C PRO A 273 17.50 3.20 24.43
N SER A 274 17.69 4.09 25.41
CA SER A 274 17.44 3.87 26.85
C SER A 274 16.11 4.42 27.36
N LEU A 275 15.33 5.14 26.53
CA LEU A 275 14.01 5.67 26.90
C LEU A 275 12.91 4.64 26.62
N SER A 276 12.98 3.51 27.33
CA SER A 276 11.96 2.45 27.31
C SER A 276 10.73 2.75 28.18
N VAL A 277 10.42 4.03 28.43
CA VAL A 277 9.23 4.46 29.19
C VAL A 277 8.44 5.48 28.38
N LEU A 278 7.96 5.05 27.22
CA LEU A 278 6.84 5.70 26.55
C LEU A 278 5.58 5.34 27.35
N CYS A 279 5.14 6.24 28.22
CA CYS A 279 3.82 6.13 28.84
C CYS A 279 2.77 6.49 27.76
N VAL A 280 2.41 5.52 26.92
CA VAL A 280 1.31 5.66 25.96
C VAL A 280 0.01 5.55 26.74
N SER A 281 -0.50 6.69 27.20
CA SER A 281 -1.82 6.77 27.81
C SER A 281 -2.87 6.77 26.70
N PHE A 282 -3.58 5.65 26.54
CA PHE A 282 -4.74 5.58 25.64
C PHE A 282 -5.89 6.41 26.22
N LEU A 283 -6.20 7.54 25.58
CA LEU A 283 -7.47 8.22 25.77
C LEU A 283 -8.48 7.68 24.76
N GLU A 284 -9.27 6.67 25.17
CA GLU A 284 -10.34 6.04 24.36
C GLU A 284 -11.40 7.05 23.87
N LEU A 285 -11.49 8.23 24.48
CA LEU A 285 -12.54 9.21 24.21
C LEU A 285 -12.40 9.96 22.87
N VAL A 286 -11.27 9.86 22.14
CA VAL A 286 -11.02 10.73 20.96
C VAL A 286 -10.58 9.99 19.68
N ASN A 287 -10.48 8.65 19.65
CA ASN A 287 -9.93 7.92 18.49
C ASN A 287 -8.54 8.45 18.03
N ILE A 288 -7.75 8.98 18.96
CA ILE A 288 -6.39 9.49 18.73
C ILE A 288 -5.51 8.95 19.85
N ALA A 289 -4.37 8.34 19.51
CA ALA A 289 -3.34 8.01 20.48
C ALA A 289 -2.51 9.27 20.79
N ILE A 290 -2.37 9.62 22.06
CA ILE A 290 -1.65 10.83 22.52
C ILE A 290 -0.52 10.40 23.46
N VAL A 291 0.65 11.02 23.31
CA VAL A 291 1.76 10.89 24.27
C VAL A 291 1.95 12.22 24.99
N CYS A 292 2.35 12.14 26.26
CA CYS A 292 2.60 13.27 27.13
C CYS A 292 4.02 13.16 27.71
N ASN A 293 4.87 14.12 27.36
CA ASN A 293 6.25 14.21 27.87
C ASN A 293 6.41 15.47 28.75
N LEU A 294 7.21 15.36 29.80
CA LEU A 294 7.60 16.51 30.63
C LEU A 294 8.85 17.17 30.03
N LEU A 295 8.80 18.50 29.82
CA LEU A 295 10.01 19.27 29.49
C LEU A 295 10.93 19.31 30.71
N THR A 296 11.85 18.35 30.82
CA THR A 296 12.94 18.43 31.79
C THR A 296 14.08 19.27 31.20
N ASN A 297 14.25 20.49 31.70
CA ASN A 297 15.34 21.40 31.35
C ASN A 297 16.70 20.67 31.39
N SER A 298 17.26 20.40 30.22
CA SER A 298 18.68 20.03 30.05
C SER A 298 19.38 20.98 29.05
N LEU A 299 18.87 22.21 28.92
CA LEU A 299 19.49 23.32 28.22
C LEU A 299 19.28 24.60 29.04
N PHE A 300 20.15 24.83 30.02
CA PHE A 300 20.56 26.13 30.54
C PHE A 300 22.06 26.09 30.78
#